data_AF-A0A928HFN8-F1
#
_entry.id   AF-A0A928HFN8-F1
#
_cell.length_a   1.000
_cell.length_b   1.000
_cell.length_c   1.000
_cell.angle_alpha   90.00
_cell.angle_beta   90.00
_cell.angle_gamma   90.00
#
_symmetry.space_group_name_H-M   'P 1'
#
loop_
_entity.id
_entity.type
_entity.pdbx_description
1 polymer ?
#
loop_
_entity_poly.entity_id
_entity_poly.type
_entity_poly.pdbx_seq_one_letter_code
_entity_poly.pdbx_strand_id
1 'polypeptide(L)'
;MKKILVIFAVALFSVMSLFAKERKIAVQTYTCYSYTLEDVCKMLNVLGVDKIELCEGHKIGGKYPNVRCNRKMKPEHLQYVKDMFKKYNIKVVSSGVYYVKSEQDVIDICKFVKEFGAEFVSTESTPEMIKVWRKHIGDMKLTIHNHHKPPYVDFNYVAKIIAPYDNVGACPDNGGWTRAGTDSVEGLKVLKGKIFTIHLKDQEKLGDPKSNAKIYGTGCINLKGMLAELDKQGFDGYFIIEHGNYDDKYQVIKRDVEFLKNN
;
A
#
# COMPACT_ATOMS: atom_id res chain seq x y z
N MET A 1 -3.39 73.53 -7.34
CA MET A 1 -4.32 72.75 -6.50
C MET A 1 -4.20 71.28 -6.88
N LYS A 2 -4.26 70.40 -5.88
CA LYS A 2 -3.69 69.05 -5.80
C LYS A 2 -4.25 68.06 -6.85
N LYS A 3 -3.35 67.32 -7.52
CA LYS A 3 -3.69 66.14 -8.32
C LYS A 3 -3.93 64.96 -7.36
N ILE A 4 -5.15 64.43 -7.33
CA ILE A 4 -5.49 63.21 -6.59
C ILE A 4 -5.13 62.03 -7.50
N LEU A 5 -4.11 61.26 -7.10
CA LEU A 5 -3.77 59.99 -7.73
C LEU A 5 -4.62 58.91 -7.06
N VAL A 6 -5.64 58.41 -7.76
CA VAL A 6 -6.43 57.26 -7.33
C VAL A 6 -5.65 56.01 -7.72
N ILE A 7 -5.07 55.32 -6.73
CA ILE A 7 -4.44 54.02 -6.93
C ILE A 7 -5.54 52.96 -6.84
N PHE A 8 -5.87 52.34 -7.97
CA PHE A 8 -6.68 51.12 -7.99
C PHE A 8 -5.81 49.95 -7.54
N ALA A 9 -6.02 49.49 -6.30
CA ALA A 9 -5.48 48.22 -5.85
C ALA A 9 -6.31 47.08 -6.46
N VAL A 10 -5.80 46.48 -7.53
CA VAL A 10 -6.35 45.22 -8.06
C VAL A 10 -5.91 44.10 -7.12
N ALA A 11 -6.83 43.65 -6.25
CA ALA A 11 -6.62 42.44 -5.47
C ALA A 11 -6.65 41.24 -6.42
N LEU A 12 -5.47 40.71 -6.77
CA LEU A 12 -5.34 39.40 -7.39
C LEU A 12 -5.78 38.34 -6.37
N PHE A 13 -7.03 37.91 -6.45
CA PHE A 13 -7.44 36.64 -5.87
C PHE A 13 -6.80 35.53 -6.70
N SER A 14 -5.68 34.99 -6.23
CA SER A 14 -5.18 33.72 -6.74
C SER A 14 -6.18 32.64 -6.34
N VAL A 15 -6.97 32.18 -7.31
CA VAL A 15 -7.65 30.90 -7.19
C VAL A 15 -6.55 29.84 -7.24
N MET A 16 -5.94 29.55 -6.08
CA MET A 16 -5.21 28.29 -5.92
C MET A 16 -6.26 27.20 -6.13
N SER A 17 -6.31 26.64 -7.33
CA SER A 17 -6.94 25.36 -7.55
C SER A 17 -6.22 24.40 -6.61
N LEU A 18 -6.88 24.00 -5.51
CA LEU A 18 -6.47 22.86 -4.71
C LEU A 18 -6.65 21.62 -5.58
N PHE A 19 -5.75 21.42 -6.54
CA PHE A 19 -5.59 20.10 -7.12
C PHE A 19 -5.11 19.21 -5.99
N ALA A 20 -5.86 18.14 -5.73
CA ALA A 20 -5.44 17.09 -4.81
C ALA A 20 -4.01 16.67 -5.19
N LYS A 21 -3.14 16.51 -4.18
CA LYS A 21 -1.75 16.07 -4.40
C LYS A 21 -1.78 14.77 -5.21
N GLU A 22 -0.96 14.66 -6.25
CA GLU A 22 -0.89 13.41 -7.00
C GLU A 22 -0.43 12.28 -6.08
N ARG A 23 -1.26 11.23 -5.96
CA ARG A 23 -1.01 10.08 -5.09
C ARG A 23 -0.42 8.93 -5.87
N LYS A 24 0.62 8.30 -5.32
CA LYS A 24 1.18 7.07 -5.87
C LYS A 24 0.26 5.89 -5.50
N ILE A 25 -0.68 5.58 -6.37
CA ILE A 25 -1.65 4.50 -6.16
C ILE A 25 -1.05 3.17 -6.61
N ALA A 26 -1.20 2.13 -5.79
CA ALA A 26 -0.91 0.76 -6.14
C ALA A 26 -2.06 -0.16 -5.70
N VAL A 27 -2.09 -1.40 -6.19
CA VAL A 27 -3.07 -2.41 -5.76
C VAL A 27 -2.37 -3.61 -5.15
N GLN A 28 -2.82 -4.02 -3.96
CA GLN A 28 -2.41 -5.29 -3.35
C GLN A 28 -3.07 -6.43 -4.16
N THR A 29 -2.29 -7.33 -4.77
CA THR A 29 -2.86 -8.37 -5.64
C THR A 29 -3.78 -9.36 -4.90
N TYR A 30 -3.65 -9.51 -3.59
CA TYR A 30 -4.57 -10.24 -2.71
C TYR A 30 -6.02 -9.74 -2.82
N THR A 31 -6.22 -8.44 -3.06
CA THR A 31 -7.53 -7.88 -3.42
C THR A 31 -8.18 -8.65 -4.56
N CYS A 32 -7.39 -9.19 -5.47
CA CYS A 32 -7.82 -9.94 -6.64
C CYS A 32 -7.39 -11.41 -6.61
N TYR A 33 -7.21 -12.02 -5.43
CA TYR A 33 -6.65 -13.38 -5.32
C TYR A 33 -7.52 -14.47 -5.97
N SER A 34 -8.81 -14.16 -6.21
CA SER A 34 -9.72 -15.01 -6.99
C SER A 34 -9.44 -15.01 -8.50
N TYR A 35 -8.73 -14.01 -9.01
CA TYR A 35 -8.35 -13.89 -10.42
C TYR A 35 -6.92 -14.38 -10.63
N THR A 36 -6.51 -14.59 -11.88
CA THR A 36 -5.10 -14.81 -12.20
C THR A 36 -4.33 -13.49 -12.26
N LEU A 37 -3.01 -13.51 -12.07
CA LEU A 37 -2.18 -12.31 -12.23
C LEU A 37 -2.30 -11.71 -13.63
N GLU A 38 -2.47 -12.53 -14.67
CA GLU A 38 -2.69 -12.02 -16.02
C GLU A 38 -4.00 -11.24 -16.14
N ASP A 39 -5.09 -11.74 -15.55
CA ASP A 39 -6.38 -11.04 -15.54
C ASP A 39 -6.29 -9.75 -14.72
N VAL A 40 -5.55 -9.77 -13.60
CA VAL A 40 -5.25 -8.56 -12.82
C VAL A 40 -4.49 -7.55 -13.67
N CYS A 41 -3.45 -7.95 -14.41
CA CYS A 41 -2.69 -7.04 -15.27
C CYS A 41 -3.57 -6.42 -16.36
N LYS A 42 -4.43 -7.21 -17.02
CA LYS A 42 -5.39 -6.69 -18.02
C LYS A 42 -6.34 -5.67 -17.42
N MET A 43 -6.91 -6.00 -16.25
CA MET A 43 -7.84 -5.14 -15.53
C MET A 43 -7.19 -3.83 -15.11
N LEU A 44 -6.00 -3.88 -14.49
CA LEU A 44 -5.29 -2.68 -14.03
C LEU A 44 -4.85 -1.80 -15.22
N ASN A 45 -4.45 -2.39 -16.34
CA ASN A 45 -4.14 -1.65 -17.56
C ASN A 45 -5.36 -0.85 -18.09
N VAL A 46 -6.57 -1.40 -18.03
CA VAL A 46 -7.82 -0.66 -18.37
C VAL A 46 -8.10 0.47 -17.37
N LEU A 47 -7.81 0.25 -16.08
CA LEU A 47 -7.99 1.23 -15.02
C LEU A 47 -6.90 2.33 -14.99
N GLY A 48 -5.85 2.21 -15.82
CA GLY A 48 -4.71 3.10 -15.80
C GLY A 48 -3.92 3.02 -14.50
N VAL A 49 -3.87 1.85 -13.87
CA VAL A 49 -3.05 1.56 -12.69
C VAL A 49 -1.88 0.68 -13.11
N ASP A 50 -0.68 1.14 -12.84
CA ASP A 50 0.58 0.53 -13.31
C ASP A 50 1.44 0.01 -12.16
N LYS A 51 0.94 0.03 -10.92
CA LYS A 51 1.72 -0.33 -9.72
C LYS A 51 0.98 -1.33 -8.86
N ILE A 52 1.72 -2.33 -8.35
CA ILE A 52 1.16 -3.37 -7.48
C ILE A 52 2.04 -3.62 -6.25
N GLU A 53 1.41 -4.05 -5.17
CA GLU A 53 2.06 -4.91 -4.18
C GLU A 53 1.76 -6.37 -4.50
N LEU A 54 2.80 -7.16 -4.77
CA LEU A 54 2.66 -8.56 -5.14
C LEU A 54 2.43 -9.44 -3.90
N CYS A 55 1.29 -10.13 -3.85
CA CYS A 55 1.05 -11.18 -2.87
C CYS A 55 1.66 -12.51 -3.35
N GLU A 56 2.57 -13.08 -2.56
CA GLU A 56 3.15 -14.39 -2.86
C GLU A 56 2.06 -15.48 -2.91
N GLY A 57 2.12 -16.33 -3.93
CA GLY A 57 1.19 -17.43 -4.12
C GLY A 57 0.04 -17.13 -5.08
N HIS A 58 -0.09 -15.91 -5.61
CA HIS A 58 -1.11 -15.56 -6.60
C HIS A 58 -0.98 -16.45 -7.85
N LYS A 59 -2.09 -17.00 -8.36
CA LYS A 59 -2.08 -17.82 -9.59
C LYS A 59 -1.59 -16.99 -10.78
N ILE A 60 -0.69 -17.53 -11.60
CA ILE A 60 -0.10 -16.82 -12.74
C ILE A 60 -1.14 -16.56 -13.84
N GLY A 61 -1.81 -17.62 -14.31
CA GLY A 61 -2.76 -17.53 -15.43
C GLY A 61 -2.14 -17.78 -16.79
N GLY A 62 -2.95 -17.60 -17.84
CA GLY A 62 -2.54 -17.76 -19.24
C GLY A 62 -1.87 -19.09 -19.52
N LYS A 63 -0.60 -19.03 -19.94
CA LYS A 63 0.22 -20.23 -20.24
C LYS A 63 0.40 -21.17 -19.04
N TYR A 64 0.29 -20.65 -17.81
CA TYR A 64 0.53 -21.40 -16.57
C TYR A 64 -0.63 -21.24 -15.57
N PRO A 65 -1.85 -21.73 -15.90
CA PRO A 65 -3.07 -21.42 -15.15
C PRO A 65 -3.09 -21.98 -13.72
N ASN A 66 -2.35 -23.06 -13.47
CA ASN A 66 -2.27 -23.74 -12.17
C ASN A 66 -0.98 -23.44 -11.39
N VAL A 67 -0.07 -22.65 -11.95
CA VAL A 67 1.18 -22.29 -11.29
C VAL A 67 0.95 -21.04 -10.44
N ARG A 68 1.58 -21.01 -9.26
CA ARG A 68 1.54 -19.87 -8.35
C ARG A 68 2.84 -19.07 -8.45
N CYS A 69 2.72 -17.76 -8.47
CA CYS A 69 3.83 -16.82 -8.42
C CYS A 69 4.43 -16.81 -7.02
N ASN A 70 5.52 -17.54 -6.81
CA ASN A 70 6.19 -17.67 -5.52
C ASN A 70 7.69 -17.91 -5.69
N ARG A 71 8.43 -17.88 -4.57
CA ARG A 71 9.89 -18.06 -4.53
C ARG A 71 10.40 -19.44 -4.99
N LYS A 72 9.50 -20.39 -5.28
CA LYS A 72 9.82 -21.73 -5.79
C LYS A 72 9.51 -21.88 -7.29
N MET A 73 9.21 -20.79 -7.99
CA MET A 73 9.01 -20.83 -9.43
C MET A 73 10.24 -21.34 -10.17
N LYS A 74 10.00 -22.14 -11.21
CA LYS A 74 11.04 -22.48 -12.18
C LYS A 74 11.42 -21.22 -13.00
N PRO A 75 12.64 -21.14 -13.55
CA PRO A 75 13.10 -19.98 -14.31
C PRO A 75 12.14 -19.55 -15.44
N GLU A 76 11.53 -20.50 -16.15
CA GLU A 76 10.57 -20.21 -17.22
C GLU A 76 9.26 -19.58 -16.72
N HIS A 77 8.81 -19.92 -15.51
CA HIS A 77 7.62 -19.32 -14.91
C HIS A 77 7.92 -17.89 -14.45
N LEU A 78 9.10 -17.69 -13.82
CA LEU A 78 9.56 -16.36 -13.42
C LEU A 78 9.68 -15.43 -14.63
N GLN A 79 10.32 -15.90 -15.71
CA GLN A 79 10.47 -15.12 -16.93
C GLN A 79 9.10 -14.76 -17.53
N TYR A 80 8.16 -15.70 -17.56
CA TYR A 80 6.79 -15.44 -18.03
C TYR A 80 6.10 -14.33 -17.21
N VAL A 81 6.23 -14.35 -15.88
CA VAL A 81 5.64 -13.30 -15.02
C VAL A 81 6.32 -11.94 -15.29
N LYS A 82 7.66 -11.91 -15.45
CA LYS A 82 8.40 -10.67 -15.77
C LYS A 82 7.98 -10.10 -17.12
N ASP A 83 7.84 -10.96 -18.14
CA ASP A 83 7.39 -10.55 -19.48
C ASP A 83 5.95 -10.05 -19.47
N MET A 84 5.07 -10.72 -18.70
CA MET A 84 3.69 -10.30 -18.49
C MET A 84 3.61 -8.92 -17.83
N PHE A 85 4.34 -8.70 -16.73
CA PHE A 85 4.38 -7.39 -16.07
C PHE A 85 4.92 -6.31 -17.01
N LYS A 86 6.00 -6.60 -17.75
CA LYS A 86 6.51 -5.67 -18.77
C LYS A 86 5.48 -5.35 -19.85
N LYS A 87 4.77 -6.36 -20.37
CA LYS A 87 3.76 -6.21 -21.43
C LYS A 87 2.62 -5.27 -21.02
N TYR A 88 2.16 -5.36 -19.77
CA TYR A 88 1.08 -4.53 -19.25
C TYR A 88 1.57 -3.30 -18.47
N ASN A 89 2.87 -2.97 -18.59
CA ASN A 89 3.49 -1.84 -17.88
C ASN A 89 3.25 -1.87 -16.35
N ILE A 90 3.32 -3.06 -15.74
CA ILE A 90 3.16 -3.23 -14.29
C ILE A 90 4.52 -3.15 -13.60
N LYS A 91 4.63 -2.25 -12.63
CA LYS A 91 5.72 -2.13 -11.68
C LYS A 91 5.33 -2.76 -10.34
N VAL A 92 6.12 -3.72 -9.87
CA VAL A 92 6.01 -4.21 -8.49
C VAL A 92 6.70 -3.21 -7.58
N VAL A 93 5.94 -2.48 -6.76
CA VAL A 93 6.50 -1.48 -5.83
C VAL A 93 6.81 -2.08 -4.47
N SER A 94 6.04 -3.09 -4.08
CA SER A 94 6.15 -3.81 -2.81
C SER A 94 5.84 -5.30 -3.04
N SER A 95 6.23 -6.16 -2.11
CA SER A 95 5.79 -7.55 -2.06
C SER A 95 5.55 -7.96 -0.60
N GLY A 96 4.43 -8.65 -0.33
CA GLY A 96 4.02 -8.99 1.03
C GLY A 96 2.55 -9.39 1.15
N VAL A 97 2.03 -9.59 2.37
CA VAL A 97 2.71 -9.48 3.67
C VAL A 97 3.38 -10.82 4.04
N TYR A 98 4.66 -10.79 4.41
CA TYR A 98 5.41 -12.00 4.75
C TYR A 98 5.43 -12.29 6.25
N TYR A 99 5.31 -13.59 6.56
CA TYR A 99 5.51 -14.16 7.89
C TYR A 99 6.72 -15.09 7.86
N VAL A 100 7.81 -14.69 8.50
CA VAL A 100 9.08 -15.43 8.47
C VAL A 100 9.38 -16.07 9.81
N LYS A 101 10.03 -17.23 9.78
CA LYS A 101 10.43 -17.98 10.98
C LYS A 101 11.93 -18.27 11.03
N SER A 102 12.65 -18.01 9.93
CA SER A 102 14.06 -18.34 9.80
C SER A 102 14.80 -17.31 8.95
N GLU A 103 16.13 -17.28 9.09
CA GLU A 103 17.00 -16.48 8.22
C GLU A 103 16.96 -16.95 6.76
N GLN A 104 16.78 -18.25 6.52
CA GLN A 104 16.63 -18.78 5.17
C GLN A 104 15.36 -18.26 4.48
N ASP A 105 14.23 -18.15 5.21
CA ASP A 105 13.01 -17.57 4.65
C ASP A 105 13.25 -16.12 4.18
N VAL A 106 13.93 -15.32 5.00
CA VAL A 106 14.29 -13.94 4.68
C VAL A 106 15.15 -13.88 3.42
N ILE A 107 16.20 -14.71 3.34
CA ILE A 107 17.09 -14.77 2.17
C ILE A 107 16.31 -15.11 0.89
N ASP A 108 15.45 -16.12 0.95
CA ASP A 108 14.69 -16.57 -0.21
C ASP A 108 13.66 -15.53 -0.67
N ILE A 109 13.02 -14.85 0.28
CA ILE A 109 12.09 -13.76 -0.03
C ILE A 109 12.85 -12.58 -0.66
N CYS A 110 13.97 -12.13 -0.07
CA CYS A 110 14.76 -11.03 -0.63
C CYS A 110 15.19 -11.33 -2.08
N LYS A 111 15.65 -12.56 -2.37
CA LYS A 111 15.98 -12.99 -3.74
C LYS A 111 14.78 -12.91 -4.67
N PHE A 112 13.64 -13.47 -4.24
CA PHE A 112 12.41 -13.46 -5.01
C PHE A 112 11.91 -12.05 -5.32
N VAL A 113 11.86 -11.16 -4.33
CA VAL A 113 11.37 -9.79 -4.50
C VAL A 113 12.30 -8.98 -5.41
N LYS A 114 13.61 -9.21 -5.31
CA LYS A 114 14.62 -8.56 -6.15
C LYS A 114 14.45 -8.88 -7.64
N GLU A 115 13.91 -10.05 -8.00
CA GLU A 115 13.63 -10.40 -9.39
C GLU A 115 12.63 -9.46 -10.08
N PHE A 116 11.79 -8.79 -9.29
CA PHE A 116 10.81 -7.81 -9.77
C PHE A 116 11.22 -6.35 -9.55
N GLY A 117 12.40 -6.11 -8.95
CA GLY A 117 12.91 -4.77 -8.69
C GLY A 117 12.04 -3.95 -7.73
N ALA A 118 11.35 -4.61 -6.78
CA ALA A 118 10.50 -3.90 -5.83
C ALA A 118 11.30 -2.99 -4.90
N GLU A 119 10.68 -1.91 -4.44
CA GLU A 119 11.29 -0.95 -3.52
C GLU A 119 11.10 -1.37 -2.06
N PHE A 120 10.01 -2.09 -1.78
CA PHE A 120 9.58 -2.44 -0.43
C PHE A 120 9.33 -3.95 -0.25
N VAL A 121 9.54 -4.42 0.98
CA VAL A 121 9.08 -5.73 1.45
C VAL A 121 8.21 -5.52 2.69
N SER A 122 6.98 -6.00 2.65
CA SER A 122 6.05 -5.88 3.78
C SER A 122 6.01 -7.16 4.62
N THR A 123 6.05 -7.02 5.95
CA THR A 123 6.13 -8.16 6.88
C THR A 123 5.48 -7.88 8.24
N GLU A 124 5.12 -8.92 8.99
CA GLU A 124 4.80 -8.87 10.43
C GLU A 124 5.89 -9.58 11.25
N SER A 125 7.12 -9.11 11.10
CA SER A 125 8.31 -9.73 11.72
C SER A 125 8.60 -9.19 13.13
N THR A 126 9.06 -10.07 14.01
CA THR A 126 9.50 -9.69 15.36
C THR A 126 10.74 -8.79 15.30
N PRO A 127 11.08 -8.07 16.39
CA PRO A 127 12.30 -7.27 16.46
C PRO A 127 13.59 -8.04 16.13
N GLU A 128 13.66 -9.31 16.50
CA GLU A 128 14.79 -10.20 16.19
C GLU A 128 14.86 -10.47 14.68
N MET A 129 13.71 -10.80 14.06
CA MET A 129 13.64 -11.02 12.62
C MET A 129 13.86 -9.75 11.81
N ILE A 130 13.49 -8.56 12.31
CA ILE A 130 13.85 -7.28 11.68
C ILE A 130 15.37 -7.14 11.55
N LYS A 131 16.15 -7.55 12.57
CA LYS A 131 17.62 -7.54 12.48
C LYS A 131 18.12 -8.50 11.39
N VAL A 132 17.45 -9.63 11.19
CA VAL A 132 17.78 -10.60 10.13
C VAL A 132 17.44 -10.03 8.75
N TRP A 133 16.26 -9.43 8.57
CA TRP A 133 15.89 -8.71 7.34
C TRP A 133 16.95 -7.69 6.95
N ARG A 134 17.39 -6.86 7.90
CA ARG A 134 18.39 -5.81 7.62
C ARG A 134 19.74 -6.33 7.13
N LYS A 135 20.10 -7.58 7.42
CA LYS A 135 21.33 -8.20 6.88
C LYS A 135 21.20 -8.54 5.38
N HIS A 136 20.00 -8.81 4.90
CA HIS A 136 19.76 -9.43 3.59
C HIS A 136 18.91 -8.60 2.62
N ILE A 137 18.21 -7.57 3.12
CA ILE A 137 17.25 -6.78 2.33
C ILE A 137 17.92 -5.87 1.27
N GLY A 138 19.21 -5.59 1.41
CA GLY A 138 19.96 -4.74 0.48
C GLY A 138 19.39 -3.32 0.45
N ASP A 139 19.20 -2.79 -0.75
CA ASP A 139 18.72 -1.43 -0.99
C ASP A 139 17.19 -1.28 -0.84
N MET A 140 16.46 -2.39 -0.75
CA MET A 140 15.01 -2.36 -0.50
C MET A 140 14.74 -1.91 0.95
N LYS A 141 13.57 -1.33 1.18
CA LYS A 141 13.12 -0.92 2.51
C LYS A 141 12.14 -1.94 3.10
N LEU A 142 12.25 -2.21 4.40
CA LEU A 142 11.32 -3.07 5.10
C LEU A 142 10.13 -2.25 5.62
N THR A 143 8.90 -2.75 5.47
CA THR A 143 7.72 -2.14 6.05
C THR A 143 7.03 -3.10 7.02
N ILE A 144 6.77 -2.66 8.24
CA ILE A 144 6.05 -3.44 9.25
C ILE A 144 4.55 -3.22 9.08
N HIS A 145 3.86 -4.29 8.70
CA HIS A 145 2.41 -4.34 8.58
C HIS A 145 1.75 -4.67 9.91
N ASN A 146 0.51 -4.22 10.10
CA ASN A 146 -0.32 -4.60 11.23
C ASN A 146 -1.62 -5.26 10.76
N HIS A 147 -2.03 -6.36 11.36
CA HIS A 147 -3.44 -6.75 11.38
C HIS A 147 -4.13 -6.20 12.64
N HIS A 148 -5.36 -6.64 12.91
CA HIS A 148 -6.16 -6.23 14.08
C HIS A 148 -5.71 -6.88 15.40
N LYS A 149 -4.66 -7.72 15.38
CA LYS A 149 -4.18 -8.46 16.56
C LYS A 149 -2.89 -7.86 17.11
N PRO A 150 -2.70 -7.89 18.45
CA PRO A 150 -1.41 -7.59 19.06
C PRO A 150 -0.27 -8.48 18.52
N PRO A 151 0.97 -8.00 18.55
CA PRO A 151 1.36 -6.69 19.08
C PRO A 151 1.26 -5.55 18.04
N TYR A 152 1.24 -5.86 16.74
CA TYR A 152 1.41 -4.85 15.69
C TYR A 152 0.24 -3.89 15.52
N VAL A 153 -0.96 -4.24 15.99
CA VAL A 153 -2.12 -3.32 16.00
C VAL A 153 -1.86 -2.07 16.85
N ASP A 154 -0.98 -2.15 17.85
CA ASP A 154 -0.53 -1.00 18.62
C ASP A 154 0.53 -0.22 17.85
N PHE A 155 0.15 0.95 17.34
CA PHE A 155 1.05 1.84 16.62
C PHE A 155 2.23 2.33 17.47
N ASN A 156 2.13 2.36 18.81
CA ASN A 156 3.25 2.72 19.68
C ASN A 156 4.30 1.62 19.71
N TYR A 157 3.84 0.36 19.75
CA TYR A 157 4.73 -0.79 19.62
C TYR A 157 5.45 -0.76 18.27
N VAL A 158 4.71 -0.55 17.17
CA VAL A 158 5.31 -0.45 15.83
C VAL A 158 6.32 0.72 15.76
N ALA A 159 5.95 1.91 16.25
CA ALA A 159 6.85 3.07 16.30
C ALA A 159 8.15 2.75 17.05
N LYS A 160 8.05 2.08 18.21
CA LYS A 160 9.21 1.69 19.02
C LYS A 160 10.16 0.73 18.28
N ILE A 161 9.64 -0.28 17.58
CA ILE A 161 10.50 -1.30 16.95
C ILE A 161 11.13 -0.83 15.64
N ILE A 162 10.55 0.15 14.95
CA ILE A 162 11.09 0.70 13.70
C ILE A 162 11.98 1.93 13.93
N ALA A 163 11.82 2.67 15.03
CA ALA A 163 12.57 3.89 15.34
C ALA A 163 14.10 3.77 15.16
N PRO A 164 14.77 2.65 15.54
CA PRO A 164 16.23 2.54 15.43
C PRO A 164 16.77 2.44 14.00
N TYR A 165 15.93 2.36 12.96
CA TYR A 165 16.35 2.02 11.61
C TYR A 165 15.81 3.00 10.56
N ASP A 166 16.69 3.48 9.67
CA ASP A 166 16.29 4.40 8.60
C ASP A 166 15.66 3.67 7.40
N ASN A 167 16.01 2.40 7.20
CA ASN A 167 15.48 1.55 6.13
C ASN A 167 14.34 0.63 6.59
N VAL A 168 13.78 0.86 7.78
CA VAL A 168 12.58 0.16 8.28
C VAL A 168 11.51 1.19 8.62
N GLY A 169 10.34 1.03 8.02
CA GLY A 169 9.17 1.88 8.24
C GLY A 169 7.93 1.05 8.56
N ALA A 170 6.79 1.72 8.63
CA ALA A 170 5.48 1.11 8.77
C ALA A 170 4.79 0.99 7.41
N CYS A 171 3.98 -0.07 7.29
CA CYS A 171 2.89 -0.20 6.33
C CYS A 171 1.58 -0.27 7.14
N PRO A 172 1.02 0.87 7.58
CA PRO A 172 -0.21 0.84 8.36
C PRO A 172 -1.35 0.20 7.55
N ASP A 173 -2.07 -0.73 8.17
CA ASP A 173 -3.38 -1.20 7.71
C ASP A 173 -4.44 -0.57 8.61
N ASN A 174 -5.12 0.43 8.05
CA ASN A 174 -6.16 1.16 8.78
C ASN A 174 -7.44 0.34 8.95
N GLY A 175 -7.67 -0.68 8.12
CA GLY A 175 -8.72 -1.66 8.34
C GLY A 175 -8.41 -2.56 9.55
N GLY A 176 -7.16 -2.94 9.74
CA GLY A 176 -6.67 -3.62 10.94
C GLY A 176 -6.90 -2.81 12.21
N TRP A 177 -6.54 -1.53 12.20
CA TRP A 177 -6.82 -0.60 13.31
C TRP A 177 -8.31 -0.41 13.56
N THR A 178 -9.10 -0.19 12.51
CA THR A 178 -10.55 0.01 12.65
C THR A 178 -11.24 -1.21 13.25
N ARG A 179 -10.87 -2.43 12.83
CA ARG A 179 -11.37 -3.68 13.41
C ARG A 179 -11.02 -3.84 14.89
N ALA A 180 -9.93 -3.23 15.34
CA ALA A 180 -9.52 -3.21 16.75
C ALA A 180 -10.10 -2.03 17.54
N GLY A 181 -10.86 -1.13 16.90
CA GLY A 181 -11.39 0.08 17.54
C GLY A 181 -10.35 1.19 17.74
N THR A 182 -9.20 1.08 17.06
CA THR A 182 -8.11 2.06 17.15
C THR A 182 -8.36 3.23 16.19
N ASP A 183 -8.06 4.45 16.64
CA ASP A 183 -8.09 5.64 15.79
C ASP A 183 -6.94 5.62 14.78
N SER A 184 -7.30 5.51 13.50
CA SER A 184 -6.31 5.47 12.42
C SER A 184 -5.57 6.79 12.22
N VAL A 185 -6.21 7.94 12.44
CA VAL A 185 -5.54 9.24 12.30
C VAL A 185 -4.51 9.43 13.41
N GLU A 186 -4.80 8.97 14.62
CA GLU A 186 -3.83 9.00 15.71
C GLU A 186 -2.63 8.08 15.42
N GLY A 187 -2.89 6.87 14.91
CA GLY A 187 -1.81 5.98 14.49
C GLY A 187 -0.91 6.59 13.41
N LEU A 188 -1.49 7.31 12.44
CA LEU A 188 -0.72 8.04 11.43
C LEU A 188 0.15 9.14 12.05
N LYS A 189 -0.37 9.89 13.04
CA LYS A 189 0.42 10.93 13.74
C LYS A 189 1.60 10.34 14.50
N VAL A 190 1.38 9.22 15.21
CA VAL A 190 2.46 8.55 15.97
C VAL A 190 3.55 8.02 15.04
N LEU A 191 3.18 7.52 13.86
CA LEU A 191 4.11 6.99 12.87
C LEU A 191 4.72 8.05 11.93
N LYS A 192 4.49 9.34 12.20
CA LYS A 192 4.95 10.44 11.34
C LYS A 192 6.42 10.32 10.97
N GLY A 193 6.71 10.41 9.67
CA GLY A 193 8.07 10.32 9.12
C GLY A 193 8.63 8.90 9.00
N LYS A 194 7.89 7.88 9.45
CA LYS A 194 8.25 6.45 9.32
C LYS A 194 7.23 5.64 8.51
N ILE A 195 6.24 6.27 7.88
CA ILE A 195 5.27 5.61 6.98
C ILE A 195 5.89 5.55 5.58
N PHE A 196 6.08 4.35 5.04
CA PHE A 196 6.67 4.14 3.70
C PHE A 196 5.64 3.71 2.66
N THR A 197 4.69 2.90 3.09
CA THR A 197 3.51 2.47 2.32
C THR A 197 2.31 2.47 3.25
N ILE A 198 1.10 2.37 2.71
CA ILE A 198 -0.12 2.19 3.50
C ILE A 198 -1.04 1.20 2.80
N HIS A 199 -1.56 0.21 3.53
CA HIS A 199 -2.65 -0.64 3.08
C HIS A 199 -3.94 0.07 3.45
N LEU A 200 -4.51 0.78 2.48
CA LEU A 200 -5.69 1.60 2.72
C LEU A 200 -6.95 0.77 2.48
N LYS A 201 -7.88 0.84 3.43
CA LYS A 201 -9.18 0.15 3.43
C LYS A 201 -10.26 1.10 3.91
N ASP A 202 -11.50 0.93 3.49
CA ASP A 202 -12.64 1.37 4.28
C ASP A 202 -13.27 0.15 4.98
N GLN A 203 -14.07 0.37 6.02
CA GLN A 203 -14.66 -0.70 6.83
C GLN A 203 -16.12 -0.44 7.12
N GLU A 204 -16.92 -1.49 7.25
CA GLU A 204 -18.33 -1.38 7.61
C GLU A 204 -18.55 -0.90 9.06
N LYS A 205 -17.74 -1.42 9.99
CA LYS A 205 -17.92 -1.21 11.43
C LYS A 205 -16.61 -0.92 12.13
N LEU A 206 -16.64 0.03 13.05
CA LEU A 206 -15.55 0.31 13.99
C LEU A 206 -15.62 -0.68 15.17
N GLY A 207 -14.48 -1.22 15.57
CA GLY A 207 -14.37 -2.10 16.75
C GLY A 207 -14.92 -3.51 16.56
N ASP A 208 -15.25 -3.92 15.33
CA ASP A 208 -15.68 -5.28 15.02
C ASP A 208 -14.56 -6.05 14.29
N PRO A 209 -13.94 -7.06 14.91
CA PRO A 209 -12.92 -7.90 14.28
C PRO A 209 -13.39 -8.60 12.99
N LYS A 210 -14.70 -8.74 12.79
CA LYS A 210 -15.32 -9.35 11.61
C LYS A 210 -15.82 -8.31 10.59
N SER A 211 -15.54 -7.01 10.79
CA SER A 211 -15.94 -5.97 9.85
C SER A 211 -15.44 -6.27 8.44
N ASN A 212 -16.35 -6.15 7.47
CA ASN A 212 -16.05 -6.30 6.07
C ASN A 212 -15.49 -4.98 5.51
N ALA A 213 -14.51 -5.11 4.61
CA ALA A 213 -14.01 -3.95 3.89
C ALA A 213 -15.14 -3.33 3.03
N LYS A 214 -15.07 -2.03 2.82
CA LYS A 214 -16.01 -1.26 1.99
C LYS A 214 -15.25 -0.44 0.96
N ILE A 215 -15.94 -0.14 -0.16
CA ILE A 215 -15.47 0.81 -1.16
C ILE A 215 -15.19 2.14 -0.46
N TYR A 216 -14.12 2.82 -0.83
CA TYR A 216 -13.67 4.04 -0.16
C TYR A 216 -14.76 5.10 -0.11
N GLY A 217 -14.98 5.64 1.09
CA GLY A 217 -15.98 6.68 1.35
C GLY A 217 -17.40 6.14 1.56
N THR A 218 -17.58 4.82 1.61
CA THR A 218 -18.88 4.18 1.90
C THR A 218 -18.91 3.45 3.24
N GLY A 219 -17.77 3.37 3.93
CA GLY A 219 -17.66 2.78 5.25
C GLY A 219 -17.64 3.82 6.38
N CYS A 220 -17.20 3.38 7.55
CA CYS A 220 -17.17 4.16 8.78
C CYS A 220 -15.85 4.91 9.01
N ILE A 221 -14.82 4.67 8.19
CA ILE A 221 -13.50 5.26 8.40
C ILE A 221 -13.47 6.69 7.86
N ASN A 222 -12.92 7.63 8.63
CA ASN A 222 -12.63 8.99 8.16
C ASN A 222 -11.43 9.01 7.21
N LEU A 223 -11.58 8.42 6.02
CA LEU A 223 -10.52 8.35 5.02
C LEU A 223 -10.03 9.73 4.59
N LYS A 224 -10.93 10.72 4.43
CA LYS A 224 -10.52 12.09 4.09
C LYS A 224 -9.63 12.71 5.16
N GLY A 225 -9.96 12.50 6.45
CA GLY A 225 -9.12 12.95 7.56
C GLY A 225 -7.76 12.27 7.59
N MET A 226 -7.70 10.97 7.25
CA MET A 226 -6.43 10.26 7.12
C MET A 226 -5.58 10.79 5.97
N LEU A 227 -6.18 11.02 4.79
CA LEU A 227 -5.48 11.59 3.65
C LEU A 227 -4.95 12.99 3.98
N ALA A 228 -5.76 13.83 4.61
CA ALA A 228 -5.34 15.17 5.06
C ALA A 228 -4.18 15.13 6.07
N GLU A 229 -4.17 14.16 6.99
CA GLU A 229 -3.04 13.97 7.90
C GLU A 229 -1.78 13.51 7.15
N LEU A 230 -1.88 12.55 6.23
CA LEU A 230 -0.76 12.12 5.39
C LEU A 230 -0.19 13.28 4.54
N ASP A 231 -1.06 14.11 3.97
CA ASP A 231 -0.66 15.29 3.20
C ASP A 231 0.07 16.30 4.08
N LYS A 232 -0.44 16.56 5.29
CA LYS A 232 0.22 17.43 6.29
C LYS A 232 1.60 16.91 6.71
N GLN A 233 1.79 15.59 6.72
CA GLN A 233 3.09 14.97 6.99
C GLN A 233 4.04 15.01 5.78
N GLY A 234 3.55 15.39 4.61
CA GLY A 234 4.33 15.35 3.37
C GLY A 234 4.55 13.95 2.84
N PHE A 235 3.70 12.98 3.20
CA PHE A 235 3.81 11.59 2.75
C PHE A 235 3.84 11.51 1.21
N ASP A 236 4.81 10.76 0.68
CA ASP A 236 5.03 10.54 -0.75
C ASP A 236 5.27 9.05 -1.06
N GLY A 237 4.77 8.17 -0.18
CA GLY A 237 4.80 6.73 -0.36
C GLY A 237 3.62 6.21 -1.18
N TYR A 238 3.47 4.88 -1.20
CA TYR A 238 2.40 4.24 -1.97
C TYR A 238 1.13 4.05 -1.15
N PHE A 239 0.01 4.49 -1.72
CA PHE A 239 -1.35 4.18 -1.26
C PHE A 239 -1.77 2.87 -1.92
N ILE A 240 -1.68 1.78 -1.16
CA ILE A 240 -1.92 0.43 -1.66
C ILE A 240 -3.37 0.07 -1.35
N ILE A 241 -4.19 -0.02 -2.40
CA ILE A 241 -5.58 -0.46 -2.29
C ILE A 241 -5.59 -1.93 -1.92
N GLU A 242 -6.16 -2.25 -0.76
CA GLU A 242 -6.37 -3.62 -0.33
C GLU A 242 -7.83 -3.84 0.08
N HIS A 243 -8.45 -4.86 -0.49
CA HIS A 243 -9.85 -5.18 -0.21
C HIS A 243 -10.06 -6.65 0.15
N GLY A 244 -11.14 -6.91 0.90
CA GLY A 244 -11.66 -8.27 1.10
C GLY A 244 -12.47 -8.78 -0.09
N ASN A 245 -13.20 -9.88 0.10
CA ASN A 245 -13.94 -10.56 -0.95
C ASN A 245 -15.14 -9.74 -1.48
N TYR A 246 -14.96 -9.16 -2.68
CA TYR A 246 -16.02 -8.58 -3.52
C TYR A 246 -16.05 -9.31 -4.86
N ASP A 247 -17.20 -9.62 -5.45
CA ASP A 247 -17.19 -10.36 -6.72
C ASP A 247 -16.62 -9.54 -7.88
N ASP A 248 -17.04 -8.27 -7.98
CA ASP A 248 -16.59 -7.34 -9.01
C ASP A 248 -15.37 -6.53 -8.53
N LYS A 249 -14.17 -7.09 -8.75
CA LYS A 249 -12.91 -6.42 -8.38
C LYS A 249 -12.66 -5.15 -9.20
N TYR A 250 -13.14 -5.11 -10.44
CA TYR A 250 -12.94 -3.97 -11.33
C TYR A 250 -13.65 -2.73 -10.79
N GLN A 251 -14.94 -2.84 -10.44
CA GLN A 251 -15.72 -1.70 -9.96
C GLN A 251 -15.20 -1.18 -8.61
N VAL A 252 -14.78 -2.08 -7.72
CA VAL A 252 -14.20 -1.69 -6.43
C VAL A 252 -12.92 -0.88 -6.64
N ILE A 253 -11.94 -1.43 -7.37
CA ILE A 253 -10.65 -0.76 -7.58
C ILE A 253 -10.86 0.54 -8.37
N LYS A 254 -11.75 0.56 -9.37
CA LYS A 254 -12.06 1.78 -10.12
C LYS A 254 -12.50 2.91 -9.17
N ARG A 255 -13.45 2.63 -8.29
CA ARG A 255 -14.01 3.63 -7.36
C ARG A 255 -13.00 4.06 -6.31
N ASP A 256 -12.17 3.14 -5.82
CA ASP A 256 -11.12 3.45 -4.84
C ASP A 256 -10.00 4.32 -5.47
N VAL A 257 -9.63 4.04 -6.72
CA VAL A 257 -8.71 4.87 -7.51
C VAL A 257 -9.30 6.27 -7.72
N GLU A 258 -10.58 6.36 -8.12
CA GLU A 258 -11.28 7.66 -8.28
C GLU A 258 -11.35 8.43 -6.97
N PHE A 259 -11.58 7.75 -5.84
CA PHE A 259 -11.58 8.39 -4.52
C PHE A 259 -10.22 9.03 -4.20
N LEU A 260 -9.12 8.29 -4.40
CA LEU A 260 -7.76 8.78 -4.13
C LEU A 260 -7.30 9.89 -5.09
N LYS A 261 -7.80 9.91 -6.32
CA LYS A 261 -7.54 10.99 -7.28
C LYS A 261 -8.25 12.29 -6.91
N ASN A 262 -9.41 12.20 -6.24
CA ASN A 262 -10.29 13.33 -5.96
C ASN A 262 -10.18 13.89 -4.54
N ASN A 263 -9.46 13.21 -3.64
CA ASN A 263 -9.21 13.65 -2.27
C ASN A 263 -7.75 13.46 -2.02
#